data_AF-A0A2A3IXB8-F1
#
_entry.id   AF-A0A2A3IXB8-F1
#
_cell.length_a   1.000
_cell.length_b   1.000
_cell.length_c   1.000
_cell.angle_alpha   90.00
_cell.angle_beta   90.00
_cell.angle_gamma   90.00
#
_symmetry.space_group_name_H-M   'P 1'
#
loop_
_entity.id
_entity.type
_entity.pdbx_description
1 polymer ?
#
loop_
_entity_poly.entity_id
_entity_poly.type
_entity_poly.pdbx_seq_one_letter_code
_entity_poly.pdbx_strand_id
1 'polypeptide(L)' 'MSGVLAARAQHSRKRGDLARAENLIRGILVTTSWFGASSHAFATRSGRIDLVDGRTLKALLREHLGIEALLVRMPPRT' A
#
# COMPACT_ATOMS: atom_id res chain seq x y z
N MET A 1 -4.90 -5.98 17.76
CA MET A 1 -3.48 -6.19 17.41
C MET A 1 -3.39 -6.37 15.91
N SER A 2 -2.91 -5.37 15.17
CA SER A 2 -2.76 -5.44 13.70
C SER A 2 -1.26 -5.32 13.39
N GLY A 3 -0.68 -6.40 12.87
CA GLY A 3 0.72 -6.45 12.47
C GLY A 3 0.87 -5.95 11.03
N VAL A 4 1.69 -4.94 10.82
CA VAL A 4 2.10 -4.48 9.49
C VAL A 4 3.34 -5.28 9.09
N LEU A 5 3.24 -6.05 8.01
CA LEU A 5 4.33 -6.86 7.47
C LEU A 5 5.16 -6.00 6.50
N ALA A 6 6.34 -5.55 6.92
CA ALA A 6 7.31 -4.89 6.05
C ALA A 6 8.34 -5.92 5.54
N ALA A 7 8.29 -6.26 4.25
CA ALA A 7 9.31 -7.10 3.62
C ALA A 7 10.57 -6.27 3.34
N ARG A 8 11.72 -6.67 3.91
CA ARG A 8 13.02 -6.03 3.71
C ARG A 8 13.87 -6.89 2.77
N ALA A 9 14.18 -6.38 1.57
CA ALA A 9 15.13 -7.03 0.66
C ALA A 9 16.57 -6.67 1.06
N GLN A 10 17.41 -7.69 1.28
CA GLN A 10 18.85 -7.54 1.45
C GLN A 10 19.54 -7.95 0.15
N HIS A 11 20.28 -7.04 -0.50
CA HIS A 11 21.35 -7.43 -1.41
C HIS A 11 22.43 -6.34 -1.49
N SER A 12 23.66 -6.74 -1.18
CA SER A 12 24.90 -5.96 -1.26
C SER A 12 25.48 -6.08 -2.66
N ARG A 13 25.92 -4.97 -3.29
CA ARG A 13 27.23 -4.87 -3.99
C ARG A 13 27.53 -3.45 -4.56
N LYS A 14 28.73 -3.00 -4.18
CA LYS A 14 29.74 -2.11 -4.81
C LYS A 14 29.47 -0.63 -5.16
N ARG A 15 30.39 0.19 -4.62
CA ARG A 15 30.65 1.63 -4.85
C ARG A 15 30.94 1.93 -6.33
N GLY A 16 30.45 3.08 -6.83
CA GLY A 16 30.81 3.59 -8.15
C GLY A 16 30.19 4.95 -8.53
N ASP A 17 28.92 5.22 -8.18
CA ASP A 17 28.23 6.45 -8.57
C ASP A 17 27.48 7.05 -7.36
N LEU A 18 28.06 8.07 -6.72
CA LEU A 18 27.49 8.77 -5.56
C LEU A 18 26.64 9.99 -5.96
N ALA A 19 25.99 9.95 -7.12
CA ALA A 19 24.92 10.89 -7.45
C ALA A 19 23.60 10.30 -6.94
N ARG A 20 23.33 10.49 -5.64
CA ARG A 20 22.02 10.36 -4.97
C ARG A 20 20.99 9.48 -5.70
N ALA A 21 21.23 8.17 -5.69
CA ALA A 21 20.11 7.25 -5.57
C ALA A 21 19.55 7.40 -4.14
N GLU A 22 18.91 8.54 -3.87
CA GLU A 22 17.99 8.64 -2.75
C GLU A 22 16.94 7.57 -3.04
N ASN A 23 17.06 6.43 -2.36
CA ASN A 23 16.19 5.29 -2.50
C ASN A 23 14.73 5.76 -2.38
N LEU A 24 14.09 6.04 -3.52
CA LEU A 24 12.67 6.38 -3.64
C LEU A 24 11.89 5.09 -3.44
N ILE A 25 11.94 4.56 -2.22
CA ILE A 25 11.13 3.41 -1.82
C ILE A 25 9.69 3.90 -1.78
N ARG A 26 8.91 3.50 -2.80
CA ARG A 26 7.46 3.63 -2.77
C ARG A 26 6.88 2.42 -2.03
N GLY A 27 6.09 2.68 -1.00
CA GLY A 27 5.36 1.66 -0.26
C GLY A 27 3.94 1.50 -0.78
N ILE A 28 3.37 0.31 -0.59
CA ILE A 28 1.93 0.07 -0.79
C ILE A 28 1.37 -0.36 0.56
N LEU A 29 0.37 0.37 1.06
CA LEU A 29 -0.34 0.00 2.27
C LEU A 29 -1.69 -0.62 1.91
N VAL A 30 -1.86 -1.89 2.28
CA VAL A 30 -3.07 -2.68 1.98
C VAL A 30 -3.87 -2.89 3.26
N THR A 31 -5.19 -2.72 3.19
CA THR A 31 -6.12 -3.05 4.27
C THR A 31 -7.38 -3.72 3.74
N THR A 32 -8.00 -4.59 4.55
CA THR A 32 -9.34 -5.12 4.29
C THR A 32 -10.46 -4.14 4.72
N SER A 33 -10.10 -3.00 5.31
CA SER A 33 -11.00 -1.90 5.72
C SER A 33 -10.92 -0.69 4.76
N TRP A 34 -11.08 0.53 5.28
CA TRP A 34 -11.07 1.79 4.53
C TRP A 34 -10.09 2.77 5.14
N PHE A 35 -9.60 3.68 4.31
CA PHE A 35 -8.82 4.83 4.75
C PHE A 35 -9.72 6.05 4.94
N GLY A 36 -9.44 6.84 5.97
CA GLY A 36 -10.10 8.13 6.17
C GLY A 36 -9.46 9.24 5.33
N ALA A 37 -10.10 10.42 5.29
CA ALA A 37 -9.61 11.57 4.52
C ALA A 37 -8.17 11.98 4.90
N SER A 38 -7.79 11.88 6.18
CA SER A 38 -6.44 12.20 6.65
C SER A 38 -5.38 11.26 6.08
N SER A 39 -5.69 9.97 5.95
CA SER A 39 -4.81 8.97 5.35
C SER A 39 -4.60 9.23 3.85
N HIS A 40 -5.67 9.54 3.12
CA HIS A 40 -5.56 9.92 1.71
C HIS A 40 -4.75 11.20 1.53
N ALA A 41 -5.03 12.24 2.33
CA ALA A 41 -4.26 13.49 2.27
C ALA A 41 -2.78 13.26 2.60
N PHE A 42 -2.46 12.38 3.54
CA PHE A 42 -1.08 11.99 3.83
C PHE A 42 -0.42 11.26 2.65
N ALA A 43 -1.08 10.28 2.06
CA ALA A 43 -0.57 9.54 0.90
C ALA A 43 -0.25 10.50 -0.27
N THR A 44 -1.19 11.37 -0.61
CA THR A 44 -1.03 12.40 -1.66
C THR A 44 0.14 13.34 -1.36
N ARG A 45 0.24 13.89 -0.14
CA ARG A 45 1.35 14.78 0.24
C ARG A 45 2.70 14.07 0.24
N SER A 46 2.72 12.80 0.63
CA SER A 46 3.96 12.04 0.72
C SER A 46 4.52 11.69 -0.66
N GLY A 47 3.66 11.43 -1.65
CA GLY A 47 4.02 10.92 -2.99
C GLY A 47 4.73 9.56 -2.99
N ARG A 48 4.82 8.92 -1.81
CA ARG A 48 5.67 7.75 -1.54
C ARG A 48 4.86 6.53 -1.09
N ILE A 49 3.56 6.66 -0.84
CA ILE A 49 2.72 5.56 -0.40
C ILE A 49 1.45 5.51 -1.25
N ASP A 50 1.18 4.35 -1.83
CA ASP A 50 -0.10 4.04 -2.46
C ASP A 50 -1.00 3.29 -1.48
N LEU A 51 -2.29 3.62 -1.49
CA LEU A 51 -3.29 3.03 -0.60
C LEU A 51 -4.17 2.04 -1.38
N VAL A 52 -4.25 0.81 -0.89
CA VAL A 52 -5.18 -0.23 -1.39
C VAL A 52 -6.15 -0.57 -0.28
N ASP A 53 -7.38 -0.08 -0.41
CA ASP A 53 -8.47 -0.38 0.52
C ASP A 53 -9.22 -1.66 0.15
N GLY A 54 -10.19 -2.05 0.98
CA GLY A 54 -10.95 -3.28 0.77
C GLY A 54 -11.68 -3.31 -0.58
N ARG A 55 -12.20 -2.19 -1.08
CA ARG A 55 -12.87 -2.14 -2.38
C ARG A 55 -11.89 -2.44 -3.52
N THR A 56 -10.73 -1.78 -3.48
CA THR A 56 -9.67 -1.97 -4.47
C THR A 56 -9.10 -3.38 -4.39
N LEU A 57 -8.85 -3.89 -3.19
CA LEU A 57 -8.38 -5.26 -2.97
C LEU A 57 -9.37 -6.29 -3.51
N LYS A 58 -10.67 -6.12 -3.28
CA LYS A 58 -11.69 -7.01 -3.83
C LYS A 58 -11.66 -7.06 -5.36
N ALA A 59 -11.53 -5.89 -6.01
CA ALA A 59 -11.42 -5.82 -7.46
C ALA A 59 -10.18 -6.57 -7.96
N LEU A 60 -9.02 -6.35 -7.34
CA LEU A 60 -7.75 -7.03 -7.70
C LEU A 60 -7.81 -8.55 -7.50
N LEU A 61 -8.43 -9.01 -6.42
CA LEU A 61 -8.62 -10.44 -6.16
C LEU A 61 -9.50 -11.11 -7.22
N ARG A 62 -10.56 -10.43 -7.66
CA ARG A 62 -11.40 -10.90 -8.75
C ARG A 62 -10.64 -10.91 -10.07
N GLU A 63 -9.95 -9.82 -10.40
CA GLU A 63 -9.26 -9.64 -11.68
C GLU A 63 -8.12 -10.65 -11.87
N HIS A 64 -7.28 -10.83 -10.86
CA HIS A 64 -6.05 -11.59 -11.01
C HIS A 64 -6.13 -13.03 -10.50
N LEU A 65 -7.08 -13.33 -9.61
CA LEU A 65 -7.19 -14.65 -8.99
C LEU A 65 -8.57 -15.31 -9.19
N GLY A 66 -9.54 -14.60 -9.78
CA GLY A 66 -10.92 -15.10 -9.89
C GLY A 66 -11.62 -15.27 -8.53
N ILE A 67 -11.12 -14.60 -7.48
CA ILE A 67 -11.64 -14.74 -6.12
C ILE A 67 -12.67 -13.64 -5.84
N GLU A 68 -13.92 -14.04 -5.59
CA GLU A 68 -14.97 -13.14 -5.11
C GLU A 68 -14.92 -12.98 -3.59
N ALA A 69 -14.16 -11.99 -3.13
CA ALA A 69 -14.00 -11.73 -1.70
C ALA A 69 -15.24 -11.08 -1.05
N LEU A 70 -15.62 -11.59 0.13
CA LEU A 70 -16.64 -11.00 0.99
C LEU A 70 -15.97 -10.11 2.05
N LEU A 71 -15.84 -8.82 1.75
CA LEU A 71 -15.34 -7.82 2.69
C LEU A 71 -16.53 -7.08 3.30
N VAL A 72 -16.86 -7.43 4.55
CA VAL A 72 -18.01 -6.87 5.27
C VAL A 72 -17.56 -5.64 6.04
N ARG A 73 -17.96 -4.46 5.55
CA ARG A 73 -18.27 -3.20 6.28
C ARG A 73 -18.13 -2.04 5.31
N MET A 74 -19.18 -1.26 5.09
CA MET A 74 -19.10 0.00 4.34
C MET A 74 -18.46 1.08 5.19
N PRO A 75 -17.74 2.06 4.60
CA PRO A 75 -17.31 3.22 5.35
C PRO A 75 -18.55 4.03 5.74
N PRO A 76 -18.55 4.71 6.90
CA PRO A 76 -19.64 5.61 7.27
C PRO A 76 -19.83 6.64 6.16
N ARG A 77 -21.08 6.88 5.75
CA ARG A 77 -21.41 8.01 4.86
C ARG A 77 -21.09 9.27 5.66
N THR A 78 -20.03 9.97 5.26
CA THR A 78 -19.69 11.31 5.76
C THR A 78 -20.44 12.34 4.93
#